data_AF-A0A937VFJ9-F1
#
_entry.id   AF-A0A937VFJ9-F1
#
_cell.length_a   1.000
_cell.length_b   1.000
_cell.length_c   1.000
_cell.angle_alpha   90.00
_cell.angle_beta   90.00
_cell.angle_gamma   90.00
#
_symmetry.space_group_name_H-M   'P 1'
#
loop_
_entity.id
_entity.type
_entity.pdbx_description
1 polymer ?
#
loop_
_entity_poly.entity_id
_entity_poly.type
_entity_poly.pdbx_seq_one_letter_code
_entity_poly.pdbx_strand_id
1 'polypeptide(L)'
;VYEGFGLPVLEAMACGTPVVCSNASSLPEVAGDAALLVEPHDVDGLAAALQRALSDEALRRQMIERGLAQAARFSWEKAARETLAVYRAVMQPCEGSEPSQGSRVR
;
A
#
# COMPACT_ATOMS: atom_id res chain seq x y z
N VAL A 1 -4.25 -8.95 14.89
CA VAL A 1 -5.01 -9.19 13.64
C VAL A 1 -4.02 -9.27 12.50
N TYR A 2 -4.13 -10.24 11.59
CA TYR A 2 -3.26 -10.38 10.43
C TYR A 2 -4.00 -9.92 9.18
N GLU A 3 -3.39 -9.01 8.45
CA GLU A 3 -3.82 -8.52 7.15
C GLU A 3 -2.64 -8.70 6.19
N GLY A 4 -2.94 -9.07 4.95
CA GLY A 4 -1.96 -9.09 3.88
C GLY A 4 -1.57 -7.66 3.48
N PHE A 5 -1.39 -7.39 2.19
CA PHE A 5 -1.11 -6.02 1.73
C PHE A 5 -2.27 -5.06 2.01
N GLY A 6 -3.53 -5.52 1.97
CA GLY A 6 -4.71 -4.66 2.05
C GLY A 6 -5.40 -4.45 0.70
N LEU A 7 -5.28 -5.41 -0.22
CA LEU A 7 -5.95 -5.36 -1.53
C LEU A 7 -7.47 -5.11 -1.44
N PRO A 8 -8.23 -5.72 -0.50
CA PRO A 8 -9.66 -5.44 -0.39
C PRO A 8 -9.98 -3.96 -0.13
N VAL A 9 -9.11 -3.25 0.58
CA VAL A 9 -9.26 -1.80 0.81
C VAL A 9 -9.10 -1.03 -0.50
N LEU A 10 -8.08 -1.35 -1.29
CA LEU A 10 -7.85 -0.70 -2.60
C LEU A 10 -8.97 -1.01 -3.60
N GLU A 11 -9.47 -2.24 -3.62
CA GLU A 11 -10.58 -2.65 -4.48
C GLU A 11 -11.85 -1.88 -4.13
N ALA A 12 -12.21 -1.79 -2.84
CA ALA A 12 -13.34 -1.00 -2.39
C ALA A 12 -13.20 0.48 -2.76
N MET A 13 -12.01 1.06 -2.55
CA MET A 13 -11.71 2.44 -2.94
C MET A 13 -11.83 2.67 -4.45
N ALA A 14 -11.32 1.75 -5.28
CA ALA A 14 -11.41 1.81 -6.74
C ALA A 14 -12.86 1.70 -7.23
N CYS A 15 -13.71 0.97 -6.51
CA CYS A 15 -15.16 0.91 -6.77
C CYS A 15 -15.93 2.14 -6.27
N GLY A 16 -15.25 3.15 -5.68
CA GLY A 16 -15.90 4.31 -5.11
C GLY A 16 -16.71 3.98 -3.86
N THR A 17 -16.30 2.96 -3.09
CA THR A 17 -16.92 2.58 -1.82
C THR A 17 -16.13 3.15 -0.65
N PRO A 18 -16.77 3.91 0.27
CA PRO A 18 -16.11 4.38 1.49
C PRO A 18 -15.59 3.22 2.33
N VAL A 19 -14.39 3.34 2.86
CA VAL A 19 -13.76 2.28 3.67
C VAL A 19 -13.68 2.68 5.14
N VAL A 20 -14.09 1.76 6.00
CA VAL A 20 -13.79 1.75 7.43
C VAL A 20 -12.96 0.50 7.70
N CYS A 21 -11.75 0.65 8.23
CA CYS A 21 -10.86 -0.48 8.49
C CYS A 21 -10.00 -0.25 9.74
N SER A 22 -9.31 -1.29 10.21
CA SER A 22 -8.47 -1.18 11.39
C SER A 22 -7.21 -0.35 11.12
N ASN A 23 -6.71 0.37 12.13
CA ASN A 23 -5.46 1.13 12.06
C ASN A 23 -4.18 0.27 12.26
N ALA A 24 -4.24 -1.02 11.96
CA ALA A 24 -3.16 -1.98 12.20
C ALA A 24 -2.58 -2.54 10.89
N SER A 25 -1.37 -3.11 10.99
CA SER A 25 -0.64 -3.72 9.85
C SER A 25 -0.40 -2.69 8.74
N SER A 26 -0.47 -3.11 7.47
CA SER A 26 -0.30 -2.27 6.28
C SER A 26 -1.51 -1.39 5.96
N LEU A 27 -2.64 -1.54 6.64
CA LEU A 27 -3.88 -0.84 6.29
C LEU A 27 -3.77 0.69 6.39
N PRO A 28 -3.14 1.29 7.41
CA PRO A 28 -2.95 2.75 7.45
C PRO A 28 -2.15 3.27 6.27
N GLU A 29 -1.13 2.52 5.82
CA GLU A 29 -0.28 2.90 4.69
C GLU A 29 -1.06 2.81 3.37
N VAL A 30 -1.80 1.71 3.17
CA VAL A 30 -2.56 1.46 1.95
C VAL A 30 -3.78 2.38 1.84
N ALA A 31 -4.51 2.55 2.94
CA ALA A 31 -5.67 3.44 2.99
C ALA A 31 -5.28 4.92 2.91
N GLY A 32 -4.09 5.28 3.39
CA GLY A 32 -3.68 6.67 3.57
C GLY A 32 -4.75 7.42 4.36
N ASP A 33 -5.09 8.63 3.91
CA ASP A 33 -6.13 9.43 4.57
C ASP A 33 -7.54 9.21 3.98
N ALA A 34 -7.74 8.21 3.12
CA ALA A 34 -9.01 7.99 2.41
C ALA A 34 -10.02 7.12 3.18
N ALA A 35 -9.61 6.50 4.29
CA ALA A 35 -10.47 5.66 5.12
C ALA A 35 -10.66 6.23 6.53
N LEU A 36 -11.72 5.79 7.21
CA LEU A 36 -11.82 5.93 8.66
C LEU A 36 -11.10 4.75 9.30
N LEU A 37 -10.08 5.05 10.09
CA LEU A 37 -9.27 4.05 10.78
C LEU A 37 -9.75 3.90 12.23
N VAL A 38 -9.92 2.65 12.67
CA VAL A 38 -10.36 2.30 14.04
C VAL A 38 -9.39 1.33 14.73
N GLU A 39 -9.31 1.35 16.05
CA GLU A 39 -8.48 0.38 16.78
C GLU A 39 -9.00 -1.05 16.57
N PRO A 40 -8.12 -2.05 16.43
CA PRO A 40 -8.55 -3.45 16.39
C PRO A 40 -9.30 -3.80 17.68
N HIS A 41 -10.39 -4.54 17.54
CA HIS A 41 -11.26 -4.97 18.64
C HIS A 41 -12.05 -3.85 19.34
N ASP A 42 -11.95 -2.59 18.88
CA ASP A 42 -12.82 -1.50 19.32
C ASP A 42 -14.17 -1.56 18.59
N VAL A 43 -15.10 -2.32 19.17
CA VAL A 43 -16.44 -2.53 18.62
C VAL A 43 -17.23 -1.21 18.58
N ASP A 44 -17.12 -0.40 19.62
CA ASP A 44 -17.87 0.86 19.72
C ASP A 44 -17.33 1.89 18.72
N GLY A 45 -16.01 1.99 18.58
CA GLY A 45 -15.36 2.82 17.57
C GLY A 45 -15.73 2.40 16.14
N LEU A 46 -15.75 1.09 15.86
CA LEU A 46 -16.19 0.58 14.55
C LEU A 46 -17.65 0.91 14.26
N ALA A 47 -18.55 0.71 15.24
CA ALA A 47 -19.97 1.04 15.09
C ALA A 47 -20.17 2.54 14.81
N ALA A 48 -19.50 3.40 15.57
CA ALA A 48 -19.57 4.85 15.38
C ALA A 48 -19.01 5.28 14.01
N ALA A 49 -17.91 4.69 13.56
CA ALA A 49 -17.32 4.98 12.25
C ALA A 49 -18.24 4.55 11.09
N LEU A 50 -18.84 3.35 11.18
CA LEU A 50 -19.82 2.88 10.20
C LEU A 50 -21.06 3.79 10.17
N GLN A 51 -21.59 4.16 11.32
CA GLN A 51 -22.72 5.07 11.41
C GLN A 51 -22.40 6.40 10.72
N ARG A 52 -21.25 7.01 11.02
CA ARG A 52 -20.80 8.25 10.37
C ARG A 52 -20.68 8.11 8.86
N ALA A 53 -20.05 7.05 8.36
CA ALA A 53 -19.89 6.81 6.93
C ALA A 53 -21.24 6.65 6.21
N LEU A 54 -22.26 6.13 6.88
CA LEU A 54 -23.60 5.95 6.34
C LEU A 54 -24.47 7.22 6.44
N SER A 55 -24.37 7.96 7.54
CA SER A 55 -25.29 9.08 7.83
C SER A 55 -24.78 10.45 7.37
N ASP A 56 -23.46 10.65 7.27
CA ASP A 56 -22.87 11.92 6.85
C ASP A 56 -22.56 11.89 5.34
N GLU A 57 -23.47 12.49 4.56
CA GLU A 57 -23.36 12.59 3.09
C GLU A 57 -22.07 13.31 2.63
N ALA A 58 -21.68 14.37 3.34
CA ALA A 58 -20.54 15.18 2.95
C ALA A 58 -19.24 14.42 3.19
N LEU A 59 -19.11 13.81 4.37
CA LEU A 59 -18.00 12.92 4.70
C LEU A 59 -17.91 11.76 3.71
N ARG A 60 -19.04 11.10 3.43
CA ARG A 60 -19.07 9.96 2.51
C ARG A 60 -18.55 10.34 1.13
N ARG A 61 -18.98 11.47 0.57
CA ARG A 61 -18.51 11.96 -0.73
C ARG A 61 -17.00 12.24 -0.74
N GLN A 62 -16.50 12.87 0.32
CA GLN A 62 -15.07 13.11 0.49
C GLN A 62 -14.28 11.79 0.56
N MET A 63 -14.78 10.79 1.28
CA MET A 63 -14.14 9.46 1.34
C MET A 63 -14.10 8.80 -0.04
N ILE A 64 -15.16 8.90 -0.84
CA ILE A 64 -15.21 8.35 -2.20
C ILE A 64 -14.18 9.03 -3.10
N GLU A 65 -14.17 10.36 -3.14
CA GLU A 65 -13.23 11.13 -3.95
C GLU A 65 -11.77 10.81 -3.58
N ARG A 66 -11.47 10.78 -2.28
CA ARG A 66 -10.12 10.47 -1.78
C ARG A 66 -9.76 9.00 -2.01
N GLY A 67 -10.73 8.09 -1.87
CA GLY A 67 -10.54 6.65 -2.13
C GLY A 67 -10.16 6.41 -3.58
N LEU A 68 -10.92 6.97 -4.52
CA LEU A 68 -10.60 6.87 -5.95
C LEU A 68 -9.20 7.41 -6.27
N ALA A 69 -8.85 8.58 -5.70
CA ALA A 69 -7.53 9.17 -5.87
C ALA A 69 -6.40 8.32 -5.24
N GLN A 70 -6.63 7.74 -4.07
CA GLN A 70 -5.68 6.87 -3.39
C GLN A 70 -5.47 5.56 -4.16
N ALA A 71 -6.54 4.90 -4.59
CA ALA A 71 -6.48 3.66 -5.35
C ALA A 71 -5.70 3.84 -6.67
N ALA A 72 -5.86 4.98 -7.34
CA ALA A 72 -5.16 5.29 -8.59
C ALA A 72 -3.62 5.38 -8.44
N ARG A 73 -3.10 5.50 -7.21
CA ARG A 73 -1.64 5.49 -6.95
C ARG A 73 -1.01 4.11 -7.07
N PHE A 74 -1.82 3.05 -7.03
CA PHE A 74 -1.39 1.65 -7.07
C PHE A 74 -1.70 1.05 -8.44
N SER A 75 -0.70 0.40 -9.05
CA SER A 75 -0.84 -0.24 -10.36
C SER A 75 0.02 -1.49 -10.42
N TRP A 76 -0.57 -2.60 -10.87
CA TRP A 76 0.15 -3.85 -11.12
C TRP A 76 1.26 -3.68 -12.17
N GLU A 77 1.02 -2.86 -13.20
CA GLU A 77 2.03 -2.58 -14.21
C GLU A 77 3.23 -1.85 -13.60
N LYS A 78 2.97 -0.85 -12.76
CA LYS A 78 4.03 -0.12 -12.03
C LYS A 78 4.81 -1.07 -11.13
N ALA A 79 4.11 -1.89 -10.33
CA ALA A 79 4.74 -2.87 -9.44
C ALA A 79 5.62 -3.86 -10.21
N ALA A 80 5.15 -4.39 -11.34
CA ALA A 80 5.92 -5.29 -12.18
C ALA A 80 7.16 -4.62 -12.77
N ARG A 81 7.02 -3.39 -13.29
CA ARG A 81 8.14 -2.62 -13.87
C ARG A 81 9.22 -2.30 -12.84
N GLU A 82 8.82 -1.86 -11.65
CA GLU A 82 9.74 -1.52 -10.55
C GLU A 82 10.44 -2.77 -10.02
N THR A 83 9.71 -3.87 -9.85
CA THR A 83 10.28 -5.15 -9.44
C THR A 83 11.29 -5.68 -10.47
N LEU A 84 10.95 -5.60 -11.77
CA LEU A 84 11.85 -6.01 -12.84
C LEU A 84 13.13 -5.15 -12.89
N ALA A 85 13.03 -3.85 -12.59
CA ALA A 85 14.19 -2.97 -12.52
C ALA A 85 15.16 -3.43 -11.43
N VAL A 86 14.65 -3.83 -10.26
CA VAL A 86 15.47 -4.39 -9.17
C VAL A 86 16.12 -5.70 -9.60
N TYR A 87 15.37 -6.61 -10.21
CA TYR A 87 15.94 -7.88 -10.72
C TYR A 87 17.07 -7.65 -11.72
N ARG A 88 16.90 -6.68 -12.64
CA ARG A 88 17.96 -6.32 -13.58
C ARG A 88 19.19 -5.76 -12.86
N ALA A 89 18.99 -4.88 -11.87
CA ALA A 89 20.10 -4.27 -11.13
C ALA A 89 20.95 -5.32 -10.39
N VAL A 90 20.32 -6.34 -9.78
CA VAL A 90 21.06 -7.38 -9.05
C VAL A 90 21.68 -8.47 -9.95
N MET A 91 21.21 -8.60 -11.19
CA MET A 91 21.77 -9.54 -12.17
C MET A 91 22.96 -8.96 -12.96
N GLN A 92 23.20 -7.65 -12.90
CA GLN A 92 24.38 -7.08 -13.55
C GLN A 92 25.65 -7.57 -12.86
N PRO A 93 26.65 -8.08 -13.60
CA PRO A 93 27.93 -8.44 -13.02
C PRO A 93 28.52 -7.24 -12.29
N CYS A 94 29.04 -7.48 -11.09
CA CYS A 94 29.82 -6.46 -10.39
C CYS A 94 31.10 -6.22 -11.21
N GLU A 95 31.15 -5.15 -11.99
CA GLU A 95 32.40 -4.71 -12.64
C GLU A 95 33.34 -4.19 -11.54
N GLY A 96 34.08 -5.11 -10.92
CA GLY A 96 34.86 -4.77 -9.73
C GLY A 96 35.63 -5.93 -9.10
N SER A 97 36.38 -6.70 -9.89
CA SER A 97 37.56 -7.41 -9.39
C SER A 97 38.49 -7.74 -10.56
N GLU A 98 39.40 -6.82 -10.88
CA GLU A 98 40.54 -7.17 -11.73
C GLU A 98 41.35 -8.27 -11.02
N PRO A 99 41.74 -9.36 -11.71
CA PRO A 99 42.68 -10.31 -11.15
C PRO A 99 44.04 -9.63 -11.04
N SER A 100 44.52 -9.45 -9.80
CA SER A 100 45.88 -8.98 -9.53
C SER A 100 46.88 -9.83 -10.31
N GLN A 101 47.55 -9.25 -11.30
CA GLN A 101 48.59 -9.92 -12.06
C GLN A 101 49.70 -10.36 -11.10
N GLY A 102 49.95 -11.67 -11.08
CA GLY A 102 50.94 -12.30 -10.20
C GLY A 102 52.32 -11.68 -10.38
N SER A 103 52.85 -11.17 -9.27
CA SER A 103 54.26 -10.80 -9.13
C SER A 103 55.12 -12.02 -9.44
N ARG A 104 55.87 -11.97 -10.56
CA ARG A 104 56.99 -12.88 -10.84
C ARG A 104 58.02 -12.73 -9.73
N VAL A 105 58.14 -13.74 -8.87
CA VAL A 105 59.34 -13.94 -8.06
C VAL A 105 60.35 -14.65 -8.97
N ARG A 106 61.47 -13.96 -9.22
CA ARG A 106 62.68 -14.51 -9.85
C ARG A 106 63.40 -15.41 -8.86
#